data_AF-A0A968JLY4-F1
#
_entry.id   AF-A0A968JLY4-F1
#
_cell.length_a   1.000
_cell.length_b   1.000
_cell.length_c   1.000
_cell.angle_alpha   90.00
_cell.angle_beta   90.00
_cell.angle_gamma   90.00
#
_symmetry.space_group_name_H-M   'P 1'
#
loop_
_entity.id
_entity.type
_entity.pdbx_description
1 polymer ?
#
loop_
_entity_poly.entity_id
_entity_poly.type
_entity_poly.pdbx_seq_one_letter_code
_entity_poly.pdbx_strand_id
1 'polypeptide(L)' 'MTELGIVDIREILSVINNVYGYDFSQYALTSLKQRLERMMIRNSISNADSLIFRLKNNPVFF' A
#
# COMPACT_ATOMS: atom_id res chain seq x y z
N MET A 1 -11.02 10.80 5.34
CA MET A 1 -11.16 9.35 5.14
C MET A 1 -10.42 9.01 3.87
N THR A 2 -9.26 8.37 3.97
CA THR A 2 -8.52 7.94 2.78
C THR A 2 -9.17 6.65 2.31
N GLU A 3 -9.97 6.74 1.25
CA GLU A 3 -10.59 5.57 0.65
C GLU A 3 -9.72 5.11 -0.53
N LEU A 4 -9.13 3.93 -0.41
CA LEU A 4 -8.37 3.34 -1.52
C LEU A 4 -9.32 2.67 -2.51
N GLY A 5 -9.17 3.02 -3.79
CA GLY A 5 -9.80 2.32 -4.89
C GLY A 5 -9.13 0.98 -5.19
N ILE A 6 -9.81 0.11 -5.95
CA ILE A 6 -9.23 -1.19 -6.34
C ILE A 6 -7.97 -1.04 -7.20
N VAL A 7 -7.89 0.02 -8.01
CA VAL A 7 -6.71 0.33 -8.83
C VAL A 7 -5.53 0.70 -7.95
N ASP A 8 -5.73 1.61 -6.99
CA ASP A 8 -4.70 2.03 -6.03
C ASP A 8 -4.11 0.84 -5.27
N ILE A 9 -4.98 -0.07 -4.79
CA ILE A 9 -4.55 -1.26 -4.05
C ILE A 9 -3.66 -2.12 -4.94
N ARG A 10 -4.06 -2.39 -6.19
CA ARG A 10 -3.26 -3.22 -7.12
C ARG A 10 -1.92 -2.58 -7.42
N GLU A 11 -1.88 -1.26 -7.61
CA GLU A 11 -0.64 -0.55 -7.84
C GLU A 11 0.28 -0.64 -6.61
N ILE A 12 -0.24 -0.40 -5.41
CA ILE A 12 0.52 -0.52 -4.16
C ILE A 12 1.09 -1.93 -4.00
N LEU A 13 0.30 -2.98 -4.23
CA LEU A 13 0.79 -4.36 -4.11
C LEU A 13 1.86 -4.69 -5.15
N SER A 14 1.71 -4.18 -6.38
CA SER A 14 2.75 -4.30 -7.42
C SER A 14 4.05 -3.62 -6.99
N VAL A 15 3.96 -2.41 -6.45
CA VAL A 15 5.13 -1.68 -5.91
C VAL A 15 5.77 -2.45 -4.75
N ILE A 16 4.98 -3.01 -3.84
CA ILE A 16 5.49 -3.79 -2.72
C ILE A 16 6.23 -5.04 -3.22
N ASN A 17 5.66 -5.77 -4.18
CA ASN A 17 6.32 -6.93 -4.77
C ASN A 17 7.63 -6.53 -5.49
N ASN A 18 7.61 -5.45 -6.27
CA ASN A 18 8.78 -5.00 -7.02
C ASN A 18 9.92 -4.46 -6.15
N VAL A 19 9.60 -3.77 -5.04
CA VAL A 19 10.61 -3.13 -4.17
C VAL A 19 11.08 -4.08 -3.05
N TYR A 20 10.17 -4.89 -2.50
CA TYR A 20 10.42 -5.70 -1.30
C TYR A 20 10.33 -7.22 -1.54
N GLY A 21 9.87 -7.67 -2.70
CA GLY A 21 9.76 -9.10 -3.04
C GLY A 21 8.59 -9.83 -2.36
N TYR A 22 7.64 -9.10 -1.77
CA TYR A 22 6.47 -9.69 -1.13
C TYR A 22 5.28 -9.83 -2.08
N ASP A 23 4.86 -11.07 -2.35
CA ASP A 23 3.65 -11.36 -3.13
C ASP A 23 2.41 -11.53 -2.24
N PHE A 24 1.40 -10.69 -2.49
CA PHE A 24 0.09 -10.73 -1.82
C PHE A 24 -1.03 -11.25 -2.73
N SER A 25 -0.72 -11.85 -3.89
CA SER A 25 -1.70 -12.36 -4.86
C SER A 25 -2.72 -13.34 -4.26
N GLN A 26 -2.33 -14.08 -3.22
CA GLN A 26 -3.18 -15.07 -2.53
C GLN A 26 -4.03 -14.47 -1.39
N TYR A 27 -3.89 -13.19 -1.09
CA TYR A 27 -4.62 -12.54 0.00
C TYR A 27 -5.93 -11.91 -0.49
N ALA A 28 -6.95 -11.92 0.37
CA ALA A 28 -8.20 -11.23 0.12
C ALA A 28 -7.97 -9.72 0.00
N LEU A 29 -8.37 -9.13 -1.14
CA LEU A 29 -8.21 -7.70 -1.41
C LEU A 29 -8.86 -6.82 -0.34
N THR A 30 -10.01 -7.22 0.21
CA THR A 30 -10.69 -6.47 1.28
C THR A 30 -9.83 -6.38 2.54
N SER A 31 -9.17 -7.47 2.92
CA SER A 31 -8.27 -7.50 4.08
C SER A 31 -7.02 -6.65 3.85
N LEU A 32 -6.46 -6.69 2.63
CA LEU A 32 -5.33 -5.86 2.24
C LEU A 32 -5.70 -4.37 2.26
N LYS A 33 -6.85 -4.00 1.68
CA LYS A 33 -7.38 -2.62 1.71
C LYS A 33 -7.42 -2.09 3.13
N GLN A 34 -8.09 -2.81 4.04
CA GLN A 34 -8.21 -2.40 5.43
C GLN A 34 -6.87 -2.31 6.16
N ARG A 35 -5.88 -3.14 5.79
CA ARG A 35 -4.53 -3.12 6.39
C ARG A 35 -3.73 -1.93 5.88
N LEU A 36 -3.81 -1.63 4.58
CA LEU A 36 -3.18 -0.47 3.95
C LEU A 36 -3.77 0.83 4.50
N GLU A 37 -5.10 0.96 4.55
CA GLU A 37 -5.76 2.15 5.10
C GLU A 37 -5.37 2.38 6.56
N ARG A 38 -5.35 1.34 7.39
CA ARG A 38 -4.87 1.42 8.78
C ARG A 38 -3.41 1.86 8.89
N MET A 39 -2.55 1.37 7.99
CA MET A 39 -1.13 1.75 7.95
C MET A 39 -0.95 3.20 7.50
N MET A 40 -1.70 3.65 6.50
CA MET A 40 -1.71 5.04 6.03
C MET A 40 -2.15 6.00 7.13
N ILE A 41 -3.23 5.68 7.84
CA ILE A 41 -3.72 6.50 8.97
C ILE A 41 -2.64 6.64 10.06
N ARG A 42 -1.98 5.53 10.45
CA ARG A 42 -0.92 5.56 11.47
C ARG A 42 0.30 6.39 11.07
N ASN A 43 0.57 6.49 9.77
CA ASN A 43 1.70 7.24 9.23
C ASN A 43 1.31 8.62 8.68
N SER A 44 0.08 9.08 8.94
CA SER A 44 -0.48 10.33 8.43
C SER A 44 -0.34 10.50 6.92
N ILE A 45 -0.49 9.39 6.17
CA ILE A 45 -0.45 9.37 4.71
C ILE A 45 -1.87 9.57 4.18
N SER A 46 -2.05 10.61 3.37
CA SER A 46 -3.36 11.08 2.94
C SER A 46 -3.91 10.40 1.69
N ASN A 47 -3.06 9.89 0.79
CA ASN A 47 -3.45 9.30 -0.49
C ASN A 47 -2.49 8.19 -0.97
N ALA A 48 -2.95 7.42 -1.97
CA ALA A 48 -2.21 6.30 -2.54
C ALA A 48 -0.85 6.71 -3.12
N ASP A 49 -0.81 7.81 -3.88
CA ASP A 49 0.42 8.33 -4.49
C ASP A 49 1.52 8.60 -3.45
N SER A 50 1.14 9.18 -2.31
CA SER A 50 2.08 9.46 -1.21
C SER A 50 2.60 8.17 -0.58
N LEU A 51 1.75 7.14 -0.47
CA LEU A 51 2.18 5.82 -0.01
C LEU A 51 3.15 5.18 -1.00
N ILE A 52 2.81 5.18 -2.29
CA ILE A 52 3.66 4.63 -3.36
C ILE A 52 5.01 5.36 -3.39
N PHE A 53 5.00 6.69 -3.30
CA PHE A 53 6.21 7.50 -3.25
C PHE A 53 7.09 7.09 -2.06
N ARG A 54 6.51 6.94 -0.86
CA ARG A 54 7.27 6.48 0.31
C ARG A 54 7.81 5.06 0.15
N LEU A 55 7.00 4.13 -0.35
CA LEU A 55 7.42 2.75 -0.58
C LEU A 55 8.61 2.65 -1.54
N LYS A 56 8.67 3.50 -2.57
CA LYS A 56 9.76 3.52 -3.54
C LYS A 56 11.01 4.25 -3.03
N ASN A 57 10.85 5.34 -2.28
CA ASN A 57 11.96 6.22 -1.91
C ASN A 57 12.50 5.97 -0.49
N ASN A 58 11.80 5.20 0.34
CA ASN A 58 12.25 4.87 1.69
C ASN A 58 12.11 3.36 1.94
N PRO A 59 13.13 2.56 1.61
CA PRO A 59 13.12 1.11 1.81
C PRO A 59 12.99 0.67 3.28
N VAL A 60 13.23 1.55 4.24
CA VAL A 60 13.11 1.25 5.69
C VAL A 60 11.66 1.39 6.17
N PHE A 61 10.76 1.91 5.33
CA PHE A 61 9.40 2.24 5.71
C PHE A 61 8.45 1.02 5.81
N PHE A 62 8.69 -0.03 5.02
CA PHE A 62 7.82 -1.21 4.90
C PHE A 62 8.53 -2.47 5.40
#